data_AF-A0A355G8V5-F1
#
_entry.id   AF-A0A355G8V5-F1
#
_cell.length_a   1.000
_cell.length_b   1.000
_cell.length_c   1.000
_cell.angle_alpha   90.00
_cell.angle_beta   90.00
_cell.angle_gamma   90.00
#
_symmetry.space_group_name_H-M   'P 1'
#
loop_
_entity.id
_entity.type
_entity.pdbx_description
1 polymer ?
#
loop_
_entity_poly.entity_id
_entity_poly.type
_entity_poly.pdbx_seq_one_letter_code
_entity_poly.pdbx_strand_id
1 'polypeptide(L)'
;DHQLIDKQDIAELKAKVLASELTVPELVSTAWASASTFRGSDNRGGANGARVRLAPQKDWKANDPARLAKVLKTLEQIQSEFNDERTDGKKVSLADLIVLAGSAAVEAAAKKAGHAVQVPFTPGRTDATAEMTDVEAFAVLEPRADGFRNYQDHDHVSDR
;
A
#
# COMPACT_ATOMS: atom_id res chain seq x y z
N ASP A 1 -17.58 2.23 8.80
CA ASP A 1 -18.46 1.74 9.88
C ASP A 1 -17.73 0.95 10.96
N HIS A 2 -16.62 1.48 11.50
CA HIS A 2 -15.91 0.87 12.64
C HIS A 2 -15.09 1.95 13.36
N GLN A 3 -14.64 1.67 14.59
CA GLN A 3 -13.69 2.54 15.27
C GLN A 3 -12.31 2.43 14.61
N LEU A 4 -11.57 3.54 14.57
CA LEU A 4 -10.21 3.56 14.03
C LEU A 4 -9.21 3.01 15.04
N ILE A 5 -8.14 2.41 14.54
CA ILE A 5 -6.99 1.98 15.33
C ILE A 5 -6.33 3.18 16.02
N ASP A 6 -5.83 2.96 17.24
CA ASP A 6 -5.10 3.98 18.01
C ASP A 6 -3.57 3.76 17.98
N LYS A 7 -2.83 4.54 18.77
CA LYS A 7 -1.36 4.49 18.81
C LYS A 7 -0.80 3.12 19.22
N GLN A 8 -1.49 2.40 20.12
CA GLN A 8 -1.05 1.09 20.56
C GLN A 8 -1.28 0.07 19.44
N ASP A 9 -2.49 0.06 18.87
CA ASP A 9 -2.83 -0.82 17.75
C ASP A 9 -1.88 -0.61 16.55
N ILE A 10 -1.52 0.65 16.25
CA ILE A 10 -0.54 1.02 15.22
C ILE A 10 0.83 0.40 15.52
N ALA A 11 1.32 0.48 16.76
CA ALA A 11 2.62 -0.08 17.13
C ALA A 11 2.63 -1.61 17.02
N GLU A 12 1.56 -2.27 17.46
CA GLU A 12 1.38 -3.73 17.37
C GLU A 12 1.34 -4.19 15.91
N LEU A 13 0.57 -3.53 15.05
CA LEU A 13 0.49 -3.83 13.63
C LEU A 13 1.84 -3.63 12.92
N LYS A 14 2.58 -2.56 13.22
CA LYS A 14 3.94 -2.37 12.67
C LYS A 14 4.86 -3.52 13.08
N ALA A 15 4.82 -3.95 14.34
CA ALA A 15 5.62 -5.06 14.82
C ALA A 15 5.24 -6.37 14.12
N LYS A 16 3.94 -6.64 13.96
CA LYS A 16 3.43 -7.83 13.26
C LYS A 16 3.85 -7.86 11.79
N VAL A 17 3.76 -6.74 11.08
CA VAL A 17 4.25 -6.62 9.70
C VAL A 17 5.75 -6.88 9.62
N LEU A 18 6.56 -6.31 10.50
CA LEU A 18 8.02 -6.51 10.49
C LEU A 18 8.46 -7.92 10.91
N ALA A 19 7.59 -8.67 11.58
CA ALA A 19 7.82 -10.07 11.93
C ALA A 19 7.39 -11.06 10.83
N SER A 20 6.70 -10.59 9.78
CA SER A 20 6.33 -11.42 8.63
C SER A 20 7.55 -11.77 7.76
N GLU A 21 7.33 -12.62 6.75
CA GLU A 21 8.31 -12.97 5.73
C GLU A 21 8.59 -11.86 4.71
N LEU A 22 7.90 -10.73 4.81
CA LEU A 22 8.03 -9.61 3.87
C LEU A 22 9.31 -8.80 4.15
N THR A 23 10.02 -8.49 3.08
CA THR A 23 11.26 -7.71 3.15
C THR A 23 10.97 -6.21 3.15
N VAL A 24 11.93 -5.42 3.66
CA VAL A 24 11.85 -3.94 3.61
C VAL A 24 11.59 -3.42 2.18
N PRO A 25 12.29 -3.88 1.12
CA PRO A 25 12.02 -3.44 -0.24
C PRO A 25 10.60 -3.77 -0.72
N GLU A 26 10.06 -4.94 -0.38
CA GLU A 26 8.69 -5.33 -0.75
C GLU A 26 7.66 -4.38 -0.11
N LEU A 27 7.77 -4.13 1.19
CA LEU A 27 6.87 -3.26 1.95
C LEU A 27 6.89 -1.81 1.43
N VAL A 28 8.10 -1.27 1.21
CA VAL A 28 8.26 0.09 0.67
C VAL A 28 7.73 0.18 -0.76
N SER A 29 8.02 -0.82 -1.61
CA SER A 29 7.58 -0.82 -3.01
C SER A 29 6.06 -0.88 -3.13
N THR A 30 5.39 -1.70 -2.33
CA THR A 30 3.92 -1.81 -2.32
C THR A 30 3.27 -0.52 -1.79
N ALA A 31 3.80 0.08 -0.72
CA ALA A 31 3.31 1.36 -0.22
C ALA A 31 3.46 2.47 -1.27
N TRP A 32 4.61 2.53 -1.95
CA TRP A 32 4.84 3.47 -3.05
C TRP A 32 3.88 3.23 -4.21
N ALA A 33 3.77 1.99 -4.72
CA ALA A 33 2.88 1.62 -5.82
C ALA A 33 1.42 2.01 -5.54
N SER A 34 0.98 1.95 -4.29
CA SER A 34 -0.35 2.39 -3.87
C SER A 34 -0.50 3.92 -3.89
N ALA A 35 0.44 4.64 -3.29
CA ALA A 35 0.34 6.08 -3.10
C ALA A 35 0.70 6.90 -4.37
N SER A 36 1.63 6.41 -5.19
CA SER A 36 2.22 7.15 -6.31
C SER A 36 1.29 7.30 -7.52
N THR A 37 0.12 6.66 -7.50
CA THR A 37 -0.92 6.84 -8.53
C THR A 37 -1.62 8.20 -8.42
N PHE A 38 -1.45 8.89 -7.29
CA PHE A 38 -2.01 10.23 -7.09
C PHE A 38 -1.40 11.22 -8.09
N ARG A 39 -2.24 12.00 -8.75
CA ARG A 39 -1.81 13.16 -9.55
C ARG A 39 -2.55 14.42 -9.11
N GLY A 40 -1.78 15.48 -8.83
CA GLY A 40 -2.33 16.76 -8.38
C GLY A 40 -3.10 17.53 -9.46
N SER A 41 -3.06 17.10 -10.72
CA SER A 41 -3.76 17.76 -11.82
C SER A 41 -5.28 17.67 -11.73
N ASP A 42 -5.81 16.54 -11.25
CA ASP A 42 -7.24 16.28 -11.11
C ASP A 42 -7.60 15.55 -9.81
N ASN A 43 -6.64 15.44 -8.88
CA ASN A 43 -6.78 14.82 -7.56
C ASN A 43 -7.24 13.35 -7.59
N ARG A 44 -7.02 12.65 -8.70
CA ARG A 44 -7.30 11.21 -8.82
C ARG A 44 -6.11 10.37 -8.36
N GLY A 45 -6.39 9.13 -7.96
CA GLY A 45 -5.40 8.16 -7.49
C GLY A 45 -5.09 8.27 -6.00
N GLY A 46 -3.96 7.68 -5.59
CA GLY A 46 -3.49 7.63 -4.21
C GLY A 46 -3.86 6.33 -3.48
N ALA A 47 -3.34 6.21 -2.26
CA ALA A 47 -3.45 4.96 -1.48
C ALA A 47 -4.83 4.69 -0.88
N ASN A 48 -5.69 5.72 -0.77
CA ASN A 48 -7.04 5.52 -0.24
C ASN A 48 -7.89 4.67 -1.20
N GLY A 49 -8.64 3.73 -0.66
CA GLY A 49 -9.37 2.71 -1.43
C GLY A 49 -8.58 1.42 -1.64
N ALA A 50 -7.26 1.39 -1.36
CA ALA A 50 -6.39 0.24 -1.66
C ALA A 50 -6.61 -0.35 -3.06
N ARG A 51 -6.89 0.52 -4.04
CA ARG A 51 -7.16 0.10 -5.42
C ARG A 51 -5.99 -0.57 -6.10
N VAL A 52 -4.80 -0.51 -5.50
CA VAL A 52 -3.62 -1.28 -5.92
C VAL A 52 -3.88 -2.80 -5.95
N ARG A 53 -4.83 -3.31 -5.14
CA ARG A 53 -5.23 -4.74 -5.17
C ARG A 53 -6.29 -5.07 -6.22
N LEU A 54 -6.86 -4.05 -6.88
CA LEU A 54 -7.95 -4.18 -7.85
C LEU A 54 -7.44 -3.95 -9.27
N ALA A 55 -8.21 -4.40 -10.25
CA ALA A 55 -7.93 -4.07 -11.64
C ALA A 55 -8.16 -2.55 -11.88
N PRO A 56 -7.35 -1.90 -12.73
CA PRO A 56 -6.23 -2.48 -13.47
C PRO A 56 -4.91 -2.48 -12.68
N GLN A 57 -4.82 -1.79 -11.54
CA GLN A 57 -3.55 -1.51 -10.85
C GLN A 57 -2.78 -2.77 -10.41
N LYS A 58 -3.49 -3.82 -9.99
CA LYS A 58 -2.86 -5.08 -9.59
C LYS A 58 -2.10 -5.77 -10.73
N ASP A 59 -2.47 -5.45 -11.98
CA ASP A 59 -1.96 -6.09 -13.20
C ASP A 59 -0.92 -5.22 -13.92
N TRP A 60 -0.69 -3.98 -13.47
CA TRP A 60 0.30 -3.07 -14.08
C TRP A 60 1.73 -3.61 -13.96
N LYS A 61 2.47 -3.56 -15.08
CA LYS A 61 3.87 -4.02 -15.13
C LYS A 61 4.75 -3.30 -14.11
N ALA A 62 4.55 -1.98 -13.96
CA ALA A 62 5.28 -1.15 -13.00
C ALA A 62 5.14 -1.62 -11.55
N ASN A 63 4.06 -2.34 -11.23
CA ASN A 63 3.75 -2.80 -9.88
C ASN A 63 4.31 -4.20 -9.58
N ASP A 64 4.87 -4.91 -10.57
CA ASP A 64 5.32 -6.31 -10.44
C ASP A 64 4.23 -7.21 -9.84
N PRO A 65 3.26 -7.67 -10.65
CA PRO A 65 2.05 -8.34 -10.16
C PRO A 65 2.32 -9.55 -9.25
N ALA A 66 3.38 -10.32 -9.53
CA ALA A 66 3.73 -11.50 -8.73
C ALA A 66 4.19 -11.11 -7.32
N ARG A 67 5.10 -10.12 -7.23
CA ARG A 67 5.56 -9.59 -5.95
C ARG A 67 4.44 -8.88 -5.19
N LEU A 68 3.65 -8.07 -5.89
CA LEU A 68 2.52 -7.35 -5.29
C LEU A 68 1.50 -8.33 -4.71
N ALA A 69 1.13 -9.38 -5.45
CA ALA A 69 0.18 -10.40 -4.97
C ALA A 69 0.67 -11.11 -3.70
N LYS A 70 1.97 -11.43 -3.61
CA LYS A 70 2.57 -11.99 -2.39
C LYS A 70 2.39 -11.04 -1.21
N VAL A 71 2.78 -9.76 -1.36
CA VAL A 71 2.69 -8.76 -0.29
C VAL A 71 1.24 -8.57 0.16
N LEU A 72 0.32 -8.37 -0.79
CA LEU A 72 -1.09 -8.15 -0.50
C LEU A 72 -1.70 -9.32 0.26
N LYS A 73 -1.42 -10.56 -0.15
CA LYS A 73 -1.90 -11.76 0.55
C LYS A 73 -1.47 -11.78 2.02
N THR A 74 -0.21 -11.49 2.31
CA THR A 74 0.30 -11.47 3.69
C THR A 74 -0.32 -10.32 4.50
N LEU A 75 -0.48 -9.14 3.90
CA LEU A 75 -1.15 -8.02 4.58
C LEU A 75 -2.64 -8.29 4.81
N GLU A 76 -3.34 -8.94 3.87
CA GLU A 76 -4.74 -9.38 4.04
C GLU A 76 -4.88 -10.38 5.18
N GLN A 77 -3.93 -11.32 5.32
CA GLN A 77 -3.91 -12.24 6.46
C GLN A 77 -3.73 -11.49 7.78
N ILE A 78 -2.76 -10.57 7.86
CA ILE A 78 -2.55 -9.75 9.06
C ILE A 78 -3.80 -8.91 9.39
N GLN A 79 -4.44 -8.35 8.37
CA GLN A 79 -5.69 -7.60 8.51
C GLN A 79 -6.81 -8.47 9.08
N SER A 80 -7.03 -9.68 8.52
CA SER A 80 -8.06 -10.60 8.98
C SER A 80 -7.82 -10.98 10.43
N GLU A 81 -6.62 -11.47 10.75
CA GLU A 81 -6.26 -11.86 12.11
C GLU A 81 -6.46 -10.69 13.09
N PHE A 82 -6.00 -9.49 12.74
CA PHE A 82 -6.24 -8.32 13.59
C PHE A 82 -7.73 -8.06 13.74
N ASN A 83 -8.51 -8.03 12.66
CA ASN A 83 -9.94 -7.67 12.74
C ASN A 83 -10.80 -8.73 13.43
N ASP A 84 -10.46 -10.02 13.30
CA ASP A 84 -11.21 -11.15 13.85
C ASP A 84 -10.96 -11.31 15.36
N GLU A 85 -9.78 -10.93 15.85
CA GLU A 85 -9.43 -10.98 17.27
C GLU A 85 -10.04 -9.81 18.10
N ARG A 86 -10.61 -8.79 17.44
CA ARG A 86 -11.11 -7.59 18.12
C ARG A 86 -12.55 -7.71 18.57
N THR A 87 -12.76 -7.42 19.85
CA THR A 87 -14.08 -7.32 20.48
C THR A 87 -14.49 -5.88 20.78
N ASP A 88 -13.58 -4.92 20.64
CA ASP A 88 -13.78 -3.50 20.94
C ASP A 88 -14.32 -2.68 19.76
N GLY A 89 -14.64 -3.33 18.65
CA GLY A 89 -15.21 -2.71 17.45
C GLY A 89 -14.22 -1.90 16.62
N LYS A 90 -12.92 -1.94 16.95
CA LYS A 90 -11.87 -1.38 16.09
C LYS A 90 -11.56 -2.33 14.94
N LYS A 91 -11.29 -1.76 13.77
CA LYS A 91 -10.80 -2.49 12.60
C LYS A 91 -9.77 -1.66 11.86
N VAL A 92 -8.93 -2.34 11.09
CA VAL A 92 -7.98 -1.73 10.16
C VAL A 92 -8.37 -2.08 8.72
N SER A 93 -8.28 -1.09 7.83
CA SER A 93 -8.41 -1.31 6.39
C SER A 93 -7.10 -1.79 5.80
N LEU A 94 -7.15 -2.47 4.66
CA LEU A 94 -5.96 -2.87 3.93
C LEU A 94 -5.24 -1.63 3.38
N ALA A 95 -6.00 -0.60 2.99
CA ALA A 95 -5.46 0.70 2.59
C ALA A 95 -4.57 1.35 3.64
N ASP A 96 -5.01 1.34 4.91
CA ASP A 96 -4.17 1.82 6.01
C ASP A 96 -3.00 0.87 6.28
N LEU A 97 -3.22 -0.45 6.22
CA LEU A 97 -2.18 -1.43 6.50
C LEU A 97 -1.03 -1.39 5.47
N ILE A 98 -1.32 -1.17 4.18
CA ILE A 98 -0.30 -0.98 3.13
C ILE A 98 0.60 0.22 3.44
N VAL A 99 0.01 1.37 3.83
CA VAL A 99 0.78 2.57 4.16
C VAL A 99 1.55 2.37 5.46
N LEU A 100 0.92 1.74 6.46
CA LEU A 100 1.53 1.46 7.75
C LEU A 100 2.76 0.54 7.60
N ALA A 101 2.63 -0.47 6.74
CA ALA A 101 3.70 -1.40 6.38
C ALA A 101 4.91 -0.69 5.75
N GLY A 102 4.67 0.22 4.81
CA GLY A 102 5.72 1.06 4.24
C GLY A 102 6.42 1.92 5.29
N SER A 103 5.65 2.57 6.17
CA SER A 103 6.19 3.36 7.28
C SER A 103 7.04 2.51 8.25
N ALA A 104 6.56 1.32 8.60
CA ALA A 104 7.31 0.38 9.46
C ALA A 104 8.65 -0.03 8.81
N ALA A 105 8.63 -0.29 7.50
CA ALA A 105 9.82 -0.66 6.75
C ALA A 105 10.85 0.48 6.68
N VAL A 106 10.41 1.72 6.52
CA VAL A 106 11.28 2.92 6.58
C VAL A 106 11.90 3.08 7.97
N GLU A 107 11.10 2.95 9.04
CA GLU A 107 11.59 3.00 10.42
C GLU A 107 12.62 1.90 10.69
N ALA A 108 12.35 0.67 10.23
CA ALA A 108 13.27 -0.45 10.36
C ALA A 108 14.58 -0.22 9.59
N ALA A 109 14.52 0.33 8.38
CA ALA A 109 15.70 0.65 7.58
C ALA A 109 16.55 1.75 8.25
N ALA A 110 15.92 2.83 8.71
CA ALA A 110 16.59 3.91 9.43
C ALA A 110 17.25 3.40 10.72
N LYS A 111 16.56 2.55 11.49
CA LYS A 111 17.11 1.93 12.71
C LYS A 111 18.35 1.09 12.41
N LYS A 112 18.34 0.31 11.32
CA LYS A 112 19.52 -0.46 10.87
C LYS A 112 20.71 0.43 10.51
N ALA A 113 20.45 1.66 10.07
CA ALA A 113 21.47 2.68 9.80
C ALA A 113 21.85 3.50 11.06
N GLY A 114 21.35 3.15 12.25
CA GLY A 114 21.67 3.85 13.51
C GLY A 114 20.79 5.07 13.81
N HIS A 115 19.68 5.25 13.08
CA HIS A 115 18.76 6.37 13.27
C HIS A 115 17.44 5.91 13.90
N ALA A 116 17.13 6.41 15.09
CA ALA A 116 15.82 6.23 15.72
C ALA A 116 14.85 7.27 15.16
N VAL A 117 14.02 6.86 14.21
CA VAL A 117 12.99 7.71 13.59
C VAL A 117 11.60 7.15 13.86
N GLN A 118 10.61 8.02 13.90
CA GLN A 118 9.20 7.67 13.93
C GLN A 118 8.50 8.34 12.75
N VAL A 119 7.97 7.54 11.83
CA VAL A 119 7.23 8.00 10.66
C VAL A 119 5.79 8.27 11.09
N PRO A 120 5.28 9.51 10.92
CA PRO A 120 3.89 9.83 11.22
C PRO A 120 2.93 8.96 10.42
N PHE A 121 1.84 8.55 11.07
CA PHE A 121 0.79 7.75 10.45
C PHE A 121 -0.58 8.27 10.89
N THR A 122 -1.48 8.39 9.93
CA THR A 122 -2.87 8.82 10.14
C THR A 122 -3.80 7.74 9.61
N PRO A 123 -4.54 7.03 10.49
CA PRO A 123 -5.54 6.06 10.07
C PRO A 123 -6.79 6.75 9.53
N GLY A 124 -7.61 6.01 8.81
CA GLY A 124 -8.88 6.46 8.25
C GLY A 124 -9.04 6.19 6.76
N ARG A 125 -8.05 5.58 6.09
CA ARG A 125 -8.27 5.09 4.72
C ARG A 125 -9.26 3.93 4.75
N THR A 126 -10.01 3.77 3.68
CA THR A 126 -10.97 2.68 3.54
C THR A 126 -10.66 1.85 2.31
N ASP A 127 -11.27 0.67 2.24
CA ASP A 127 -11.10 -0.27 1.15
C ASP A 127 -12.24 -0.10 0.13
N ALA A 128 -11.90 0.27 -1.10
CA ALA A 128 -12.87 0.34 -2.20
C ALA A 128 -13.17 -1.07 -2.73
N THR A 129 -14.35 -1.25 -3.33
CA THR A 129 -14.69 -2.48 -4.05
C THR A 129 -14.45 -2.35 -5.55
N ALA A 130 -14.58 -3.45 -6.28
CA ALA A 130 -14.47 -3.44 -7.75
C ALA A 130 -15.58 -2.58 -8.38
N GLU A 131 -16.79 -2.62 -7.84
CA GLU A 131 -17.94 -1.84 -8.31
C GLU A 131 -17.73 -0.33 -8.12
N MET A 132 -16.91 0.06 -7.13
CA MET A 132 -16.51 1.45 -6.89
C MET A 132 -15.29 1.87 -7.74
N THR A 133 -14.84 1.04 -8.68
CA THR A 133 -13.60 1.24 -9.44
C THR A 133 -13.84 1.05 -10.94
N ASP A 134 -13.95 2.16 -11.65
CA ASP A 134 -14.02 2.16 -13.12
C ASP A 134 -12.63 1.85 -13.72
N VAL A 135 -12.47 0.64 -14.25
CA VAL A 135 -11.19 0.12 -14.75
C VAL A 135 -10.63 0.99 -15.89
N GLU A 136 -11.48 1.38 -16.84
CA GLU A 136 -11.11 2.21 -18.00
C GLU A 136 -10.61 3.57 -17.52
N ALA A 137 -11.33 4.18 -16.57
CA ALA A 137 -10.93 5.47 -16.02
C ALA A 137 -9.58 5.40 -15.30
N PHE A 138 -9.22 4.28 -14.67
CA PHE A 138 -7.94 4.11 -13.99
C PHE A 138 -6.78 3.78 -14.93
N ALA A 139 -7.01 3.30 -16.16
CA ALA A 139 -5.95 2.94 -17.10
C ALA A 139 -5.00 4.11 -17.41
N VAL A 140 -5.51 5.35 -17.47
CA VAL A 140 -4.69 6.56 -17.71
C VAL A 140 -3.77 6.95 -16.55
N LEU A 141 -3.83 6.22 -15.43
CA LEU A 141 -2.97 6.40 -14.27
C LEU A 141 -1.80 5.41 -14.25
N GLU A 142 -1.74 4.46 -15.19
CA GLU A 142 -0.61 3.54 -15.29
C GLU A 142 0.67 4.33 -15.62
N PRO A 143 1.72 4.27 -14.78
CA PRO A 143 2.92 5.03 -15.03
C PRO A 143 3.70 4.43 -16.19
N ARG A 144 3.95 5.23 -17.23
CA ARG A 144 4.90 4.88 -18.30
C ARG A 144 6.35 4.93 -17.84
N ALA A 145 6.63 5.77 -16.85
CA ALA A 145 7.92 5.86 -16.19
C ALA A 145 7.69 6.23 -14.72
N ASP A 146 8.50 5.65 -13.84
CA ASP A 146 8.54 5.98 -12.42
C ASP A 146 9.99 5.99 -11.96
N GLY A 147 10.60 7.18 -11.97
CA GLY A 147 12.00 7.36 -11.59
C GLY A 147 12.29 6.98 -10.14
N PHE A 148 11.30 7.04 -9.24
CA PHE A 148 11.48 6.65 -7.83
C PHE A 148 11.61 5.13 -7.68
N ARG A 149 11.05 4.36 -8.62
CA ARG A 149 11.24 2.91 -8.74
C ARG A 149 12.26 2.52 -9.83
N ASN A 150 12.89 3.50 -10.48
CA ASN A 150 13.76 3.30 -11.64
C ASN A 150 13.09 2.44 -12.74
N TYR A 151 11.81 2.68 -12.99
CA TYR A 151 11.00 1.97 -13.99
C TYR A 151 10.79 2.82 -15.23
N GLN A 152 10.93 2.21 -16.41
CA GLN A 152 10.51 2.76 -17.69
C GLN A 152 9.86 1.64 -18.50
N ASP A 153 8.66 1.89 -19.00
CA ASP A 153 8.00 1.00 -19.95
C ASP A 153 8.72 1.09 -21.31
N HIS A 154 9.33 -0.01 -21.73
CA HIS A 154 10.05 -0.12 -22.99
C HIS A 154 9.18 -0.61 -24.16
N ASP A 155 7.96 -1.09 -23.89
CA ASP A 155 7.05 -1.60 -24.91
C ASP A 155 6.19 -0.49 -25.53
N HIS A 156 6.21 0.70 -24.93
CA HIS A 156 5.47 1.85 -25.42
C HIS A 156 6.26 2.58 -26.52
N VAL A 157 6.05 2.16 -27.77
CA VAL A 157 6.47 2.97 -28.93
C VAL A 157 5.69 4.28 -28.89
N SER A 158 6.38 5.41 -28.80
CA SER A 158 5.73 6.70 -28.94
C SER A 158 5.31 6.87 -30.39
N ASP A 159 4.01 7.04 -30.66
CA ASP A 159 3.57 7.72 -31.87
C ASP A 159 4.13 9.16 -31.80
N ARG A 160 5.31 9.35 -32.38
CA ARG A 160 5.90 10.65 -32.68
C ARG A 160 6.38 10.63 -34.11
#